data_AF-A0A6V8LQX2-F1
#
_entry.id   AF-A0A6V8LQX2-F1
#
_cell.length_a   1.000
_cell.length_b   1.000
_cell.length_c   1.000
_cell.angle_alpha   90.00
_cell.angle_beta   90.00
_cell.angle_gamma   90.00
#
_symmetry.space_group_name_H-M   'P 1'
#
loop_
_entity.id
_entity.type
_entity.pdbx_description
1 polymer ?
#
loop_
_entity_poly.entity_id
_entity_poly.type
_entity_poly.pdbx_seq_one_letter_code
_entity_poly.pdbx_strand_id
1 'polypeptide(L)' 'MGHKFSYYPDIHGGVIACCGCGRCIKYCPASVDIREIVRKGVELPAAKPETK' A
#
# COMPACT_ATOMS: atom_id res chain seq x y z
N MET A 1 3.83 -7.80 11.47
CA MET A 1 3.87 -6.32 11.47
C MET A 1 2.98 -5.84 10.33
N GLY A 2 1.83 -5.25 10.67
CA GLY A 2 0.82 -4.86 9.68
C GLY A 2 1.35 -3.75 8.77
N HIS A 3 1.52 -4.05 7.48
CA HIS A 3 1.82 -3.02 6.50
C HIS A 3 0.59 -2.14 6.33
N LYS A 4 0.76 -0.83 6.51
CA LYS A 4 -0.33 0.16 6.37
C LYS A 4 -1.15 -0.05 5.09
N PHE A 5 -0.51 -0.39 3.98
CA PHE A 5 -1.19 -0.58 2.70
C PHE A 5 -1.90 -1.93 2.55
N SER A 6 -1.73 -2.85 3.50
CA SER A 6 -2.40 -4.16 3.52
C SER A 6 -3.59 -4.17 4.49
N TYR A 7 -3.41 -3.69 5.73
CA TYR A 7 -4.52 -3.72 6.70
C TYR A 7 -5.47 -2.53 6.57
N TYR A 8 -4.98 -1.35 6.16
CA TYR A 8 -5.79 -0.13 6.14
C TYR A 8 -6.95 -0.22 5.13
N PRO A 9 -6.76 -0.76 3.90
CA PRO A 9 -7.87 -0.98 2.98
C PRO A 9 -8.88 -2.01 3.50
N ASP A 10 -8.41 -3.04 4.21
CA ASP A 10 -9.27 -4.09 4.77
C ASP A 10 -10.26 -3.50 5.81
N ILE A 11 -9.76 -2.67 6.72
CA ILE A 11 -10.58 -2.07 7.79
C ILE A 11 -11.36 -0.82 7.36
N HIS A 12 -10.99 -0.19 6.22
CA HIS A 12 -11.60 1.07 5.74
C HIS A 12 -12.24 0.93 4.36
N GLY A 13 -12.75 -0.26 4.03
CA GLY A 13 -13.59 -0.45 2.83
C GLY A 13 -12.88 -0.16 1.52
N GLY A 14 -11.59 -0.51 1.42
CA GLY A 14 -10.76 -0.31 0.22
C GLY A 14 -10.06 1.05 0.15
N VAL A 15 -10.25 1.93 1.14
CA VAL A 15 -9.59 3.24 1.14
C VAL A 15 -8.11 3.11 1.50
N ILE A 16 -7.24 3.78 0.74
CA ILE A 16 -5.81 3.87 1.05
C ILE A 16 -5.50 5.24 1.69
N ALA A 17 -5.03 5.26 2.94
CA ALA A 17 -4.55 6.49 3.58
C ALA A 17 -3.12 6.87 3.13
N CYS A 18 -3.00 7.32 1.89
CA CYS A 18 -1.81 7.99 1.38
C CYS A 18 -2.04 9.51 1.32
N CYS A 19 -1.28 10.28 2.11
CA CYS A 19 -1.31 11.76 2.10
C CYS A 19 -0.02 12.37 1.54
N GLY A 20 0.84 11.59 0.87
CA GLY A 20 2.10 12.08 0.31
C GLY A 20 3.21 12.37 1.32
N CYS A 21 3.02 12.10 2.61
CA CYS A 21 4.00 12.43 3.66
C CYS A 21 5.34 11.66 3.63
N GLY A 22 5.50 10.64 2.77
CA GLY A 22 6.77 9.89 2.61
C GLY A 22 7.22 9.03 3.81
N ARG A 23 6.50 9.05 4.94
CA ARG A 23 6.85 8.27 6.15
C ARG A 23 6.97 6.78 5.90
N CYS A 24 6.18 6.25 4.96
CA CYS A 24 6.21 4.85 4.60
C CYS A 24 7.56 4.37 4.05
N ILE A 25 8.37 5.26 3.46
CA ILE A 25 9.70 4.92 2.91
C ILE A 25 10.76 5.20 3.96
N LYS A 26 10.70 6.39 4.57
CA LYS A 26 11.69 6.82 5.58
C LYS A 26 11.80 5.85 6.75
N TYR A 27 10.67 5.28 7.17
CA TYR A 27 10.62 4.34 8.29
C TYR A 27 10.46 2.89 7.85
N CYS A 28 10.62 2.58 6.55
CA CYS A 28 10.52 1.21 6.09
C CYS A 28 11.74 0.41 6.57
N PRO A 29 11.60 -0.62 7.41
CA PRO A 29 12.74 -1.43 7.84
C PRO A 29 13.34 -2.27 6.70
N ALA A 30 12.56 -2.50 5.63
CA ALA A 30 12.98 -3.29 4.47
C ALA A 30 13.44 -2.41 3.27
N SER A 31 13.52 -1.09 3.44
CA SER A 31 13.91 -0.14 2.37
C SER A 31 13.08 -0.26 1.09
N VAL A 32 11.78 -0.55 1.22
CA VAL A 32 10.85 -0.70 0.09
C VAL A 32 10.22 0.64 -0.29
N ASP A 33 10.27 1.01 -1.57
CA ASP A 33 9.49 2.15 -2.10
C ASP A 33 8.06 1.73 -2.44
N ILE A 34 7.17 1.87 -1.46
CA ILE A 34 5.76 1.53 -1.63
C ILE A 34 5.00 2.48 -2.58
N ARG A 35 5.51 3.68 -2.89
CA ARG A 35 4.85 4.58 -3.84
C ARG A 35 4.92 4.01 -5.25
N GLU A 36 6.06 3.42 -5.60
CA GLU A 36 6.24 2.77 -6.89
C GLU A 36 5.32 1.57 -7.03
N ILE A 37 5.21 0.77 -5.96
CA ILE A 37 4.29 -0.38 -5.91
C ILE A 37 2.84 0.07 -6.11
N VAL A 38 2.41 1.12 -5.41
CA VAL A 38 1.05 1.65 -5.54
C VAL A 38 0.81 2.23 -6.95
N ARG A 39 1.79 2.95 -7.51
CA ARG A 39 1.70 3.47 -8.90
C ARG A 39 1.52 2.33 -9.91
N LYS A 40 2.38 1.32 -9.83
CA LYS A 40 2.28 0.10 -10.66
C LYS A 40 0.95 -0.62 -10.47
N GLY A 41 0.40 -0.64 -9.25
CA GLY A 41 -0.90 -1.23 -8.96
C GLY A 41 -2.10 -0.47 -9.52
N VAL A 42 -1.98 0.84 -9.75
CA VAL A 42 -3.04 1.67 -10.37
C VAL A 42 -3.06 1.52 -11.90
N GLU A 43 -1.90 1.24 -12.52
CA GLU A 43 -1.78 1.03 -13.96
C GLU A 43 -2.25 -0.36 -14.42
N LEU A 44 -2.48 -1.29 -13.48
CA LEU A 44 -3.03 -2.61 -13.75
C LEU A 44 -4.55 -2.60 -13.47
N PRO A 45 -5.40 -3.10 -14.39
CA PRO A 45 -6.83 -3.20 -14.13
C PRO A 45 -7.08 -4.23 -13.03
N ALA A 46 -7.33 -3.75 -11.81
CA ALA A 46 -7.91 -4.44 -10.64
C ALA A 46 -7.87 -5.98 -10.70
N ALA A 47 -6.68 -6.57 -10.70
CA ALA A 47 -6.53 -7.99 -10.42
C ALA A 47 -6.82 -8.17 -8.93
N LYS A 48 -7.90 -8.91 -8.64
CA LYS A 48 -8.47 -9.18 -7.31
C LYS A 48 -7.41 -9.47 -6.23
N PRO A 49 -7.67 -9.11 -4.96
CA PRO A 49 -6.77 -9.45 -3.87
C PRO A 49 -6.64 -10.98 -3.76
N GLU A 50 -5.42 -11.48 -3.94
CA GLU A 50 -5.04 -12.86 -3.71
C GLU A 50 -5.06 -13.11 -2.19
N THR A 51 -6.12 -13.79 -1.75
CA THR A 51 -6.26 -14.40 -0.44
C THR A 51 -5.15 -15.44 -0.25
N LYS A 52 -4.34 -15.27 0.80
CA LYS A 52 -3.57 -16.37 1.39
C LYS A 52 -4.09 -16.63 2.79
#